data_AF-A0A2N8M849-F1
#
_entry.id   AF-A0A2N8M849-F1
#
_cell.length_a   1.000
_cell.length_b   1.000
_cell.length_c   1.000
_cell.angle_alpha   90.00
_cell.angle_beta   90.00
_cell.angle_gamma   90.00
#
_symmetry.space_group_name_H-M   'P 1'
#
loop_
_entity.id
_entity.type
_entity.pdbx_description
1 polymer ?
#
loop_
_entity_poly.entity_id
_entity_poly.type
_entity_poly.pdbx_seq_one_letter_code
_entity_poly.pdbx_strand_id
1 'polypeptide(L)' 'MKKISYRGYRFPPEIIQQAIWLYLRFTLSLRDVEDLLA' A
#
# COMPACT_ATOMS: atom_id res chain seq x y z
N MET A 1 1.05 -17.96 11.61
CA MET A 1 0.88 -16.69 10.85
C MET A 1 1.75 -16.76 9.62
N LYS A 2 1.15 -16.85 8.42
CA LYS A 2 1.91 -16.99 7.17
C LYS A 2 2.49 -15.61 6.83
N LYS A 3 3.79 -15.40 7.03
CA LYS A 3 4.49 -14.21 6.54
C LYS A 3 4.36 -14.23 5.02
N ILE A 4 3.44 -13.43 4.50
CA ILE A 4 3.33 -13.15 3.07
C ILE A 4 4.70 -12.63 2.65
N SER A 5 5.44 -13.46 1.92
CA SER A 5 6.79 -13.13 1.48
C SER A 5 6.64 -12.25 0.25
N TYR A 6 6.75 -10.94 0.44
CA TYR A 6 6.76 -9.95 -0.64
C TYR A 6 8.12 -9.94 -1.38
N ARG A 7 8.77 -11.11 -1.51
CA ARG A 7 10.03 -11.25 -2.25
C ARG A 7 9.76 -10.91 -3.71
N GLY A 8 10.22 -9.74 -4.14
CA GLY A 8 10.08 -9.23 -5.51
C GLY A 8 9.16 -8.02 -5.64
N TYR A 9 8.41 -7.64 -4.60
CA TYR A 9 7.73 -6.35 -4.59
C TYR A 9 8.72 -5.27 -4.12
N ARG A 10 8.73 -4.13 -4.82
CA ARG A 10 9.58 -2.98 -4.46
C ARG A 10 9.18 -2.36 -3.12
N PHE A 11 7.96 -2.63 -2.67
CA PHE A 11 7.37 -2.07 -1.46
C PHE A 11 7.07 -3.14 -0.40
N PRO A 12 7.28 -2.85 0.89
CA PRO A 12 6.91 -3.76 1.97
C PRO A 12 5.39 -3.97 2.08
N PRO A 13 4.95 -5.07 2.73
CA PRO A 13 3.54 -5.36 3.03
C PRO A 13 2.76 -4.20 3.64
N GLU A 14 3.45 -3.45 4.49
CA GLU A 14 2.89 -2.41 5.34
C GLU A 14 2.46 -1.23 4.47
N ILE A 15 3.27 -0.89 3.47
CA ILE A 15 2.98 0.15 2.47
C ILE A 15 1.78 -0.24 1.61
N ILE A 16 1.71 -1.50 1.16
CA ILE A 16 0.58 -1.99 0.37
C ILE A 16 -0.71 -1.96 1.19
N GLN A 17 -0.66 -2.36 2.47
CA GLN A 17 -1.81 -2.27 3.36
C GLN A 17 -2.24 -0.83 3.62
N GLN A 18 -1.29 0.08 3.85
CA GLN A 18 -1.60 1.51 4.02
C GLN A 18 -2.23 2.09 2.76
N ALA A 19 -1.71 1.75 1.58
CA ALA A 19 -2.25 2.19 0.30
C ALA A 19 -3.70 1.75 0.11
N ILE A 20 -3.97 0.46 0.36
CA ILE A 20 -5.32 -0.10 0.27
C ILE A 20 -6.25 0.56 1.30
N TRP A 21 -5.78 0.78 2.53
CA TRP A 21 -6.57 1.40 3.58
C TRP A 21 -6.94 2.84 3.24
N LEU A 22 -6.00 3.63 2.73
CA LEU A 22 -6.24 5.00 2.27
C LEU A 22 -7.21 5.05 1.09
N TYR A 23 -7.03 4.14 0.12
CA TYR A 23 -7.93 3.98 -1.01
C TYR A 23 -9.36 3.65 -0.55
N LEU A 24 -9.52 2.72 0.38
CA LEU A 24 -10.84 2.31 0.88
C LEU A 24 -11.48 3.37 1.80
N ARG A 25 -10.68 4.05 2.64
CA ARG A 25 -11.15 4.96 3.68
C ARG A 25 -11.51 6.33 3.13
N PHE A 26 -10.74 6.82 2.17
CA PHE A 26 -10.87 8.18 1.65
C PHE A 26 -11.26 8.22 0.17
N THR A 27 -11.45 7.05 -0.48
CA THR A 27 -11.65 6.97 -1.94
C THR A 27 -10.59 7.77 -2.70
N LEU A 28 -9.36 7.80 -2.16
CA LEU A 28 -8.24 8.53 -2.74
C LEU A 28 -7.86 7.90 -4.08
N SER A 29 -7.56 8.75 -5.05
CA SER A 29 -6.98 8.28 -6.31
C SER A 29 -5.63 7.62 -6.03
N LEU A 30 -5.29 6.59 -6.81
CA LEU A 30 -3.98 5.94 -6.72
C LEU A 30 -2.83 6.95 -6.79
N ARG A 31 -3.02 8.08 -7.48
CA ARG A 31 -2.05 9.18 -7.55
C ARG A 31 -1.80 9.87 -6.21
N ASP A 32 -2.85 10.20 -5.46
CA ASP A 32 -2.71 10.80 -4.13
C ASP A 32 -2.08 9.83 -3.14
N VAL A 33 -2.39 8.53 -3.28
CA VAL A 33 -1.77 7.48 -2.49
C VAL A 33 -0.28 7.33 -2.83
N GLU A 34 0.07 7.41 -4.12
CA GLU A 34 1.46 7.37 -4.58
C GLU A 34 2.26 8.61 -4.14
N ASP A 35 1.64 9.80 -4.15
CA ASP A 35 2.21 11.06 -3.64
C ASP A 35 2.43 11.03 -2.12
N LEU A 36 1.51 10.42 -1.36
CA LEU A 36 1.64 10.26 0.09
C LEU A 36 2.69 9.22 0.50
N LEU A 37 3.04 8.30 -0.41
CA LEU A 37 4.02 7.23 -0.21
C LEU A 37 5.40 7.53 -0.81
N ALA A 38 5.56 8.68 -1.49
CA ALA A 38 6.79 9.10 -2.17
C ALA A 38 7.90 9.57 -1.23
#